data_AF-A0A1I6PRV6-F1
#
_entry.id   AF-A0A1I6PRV6-F1
#
_cell.length_a   1.000
_cell.length_b   1.000
_cell.length_c   1.000
_cell.angle_alpha   90.00
_cell.angle_beta   90.00
_cell.angle_gamma   90.00
#
_symmetry.space_group_name_H-M   'P 1'
#
loop_
_entity.id
_entity.type
_entity.pdbx_description
1 polymer ?
#
loop_
_entity_poly.entity_id
_entity_poly.type
_entity_poly.pdbx_seq_one_letter_code
_entity_poly.pdbx_strand_id
1 'polypeptide(L)' 'MELSPEEYGAYWRASLFVSAGVLVAYLGYRVTAPLLAHSQAGATLFGVFLLGALVVSGGYLVVLGIARTVRTAVDAEMRG' A
#
# COMPACT_ATOMS: atom_id res chain seq x y z
N MET A 1 -20.03 -19.01 1.40
CA MET A 1 -20.64 -18.13 0.39
C MET A 1 -19.90 -18.33 -0.92
N GLU A 2 -20.64 -18.65 -1.98
CA GLU A 2 -20.09 -18.59 -3.33
C GLU A 2 -20.04 -17.12 -3.75
N LEU A 3 -18.86 -16.64 -4.14
CA LEU A 3 -18.67 -15.25 -4.58
C LEU A 3 -19.18 -15.08 -6.01
N SER A 4 -19.87 -13.98 -6.28
CA SER A 4 -20.25 -13.62 -7.65
C SER A 4 -19.01 -13.21 -8.46
N PRO A 5 -19.06 -13.28 -9.81
CA PRO A 5 -17.97 -12.80 -10.66
C PRO A 5 -17.59 -11.34 -10.40
N GLU A 6 -18.57 -10.50 -10.04
CA GLU A 6 -18.36 -9.09 -9.74
C GLU A 6 -17.57 -8.88 -8.44
N GLU A 7 -17.85 -9.69 -7.41
CA GLU A 7 -17.14 -9.69 -6.14
C GLU A 7 -15.70 -10.17 -6.31
N TYR A 8 -15.50 -11.19 -7.15
CA TYR A 8 -14.16 -11.63 -7.52
C TYR A 8 -13.37 -10.51 -8.21
N GLY A 9 -14.01 -9.78 -9.13
CA GLY A 9 -13.44 -8.60 -9.75
C GLY A 9 -13.13 -7.48 -8.74
N ALA A 10 -13.95 -7.31 -7.70
CA ALA A 10 -13.73 -6.33 -6.64
C ALA A 10 -12.49 -6.69 -5.79
N TYR A 11 -12.33 -7.96 -5.41
CA TYR A 11 -11.12 -8.44 -4.74
C TYR A 11 -9.87 -8.23 -5.60
N TRP A 12 -9.95 -8.54 -6.89
CA TRP A 12 -8.83 -8.30 -7.80
C TRP A 12 -8.41 -6.83 -7.81
N ARG A 13 -9.37 -5.91 -7.99
CA ARG A 13 -9.09 -4.46 -7.92
C ARG A 13 -8.54 -4.04 -6.57
N ALA A 14 -9.03 -4.59 -5.46
CA ALA A 14 -8.53 -4.28 -4.13
C ALA A 14 -7.08 -4.74 -3.93
N SER A 15 -6.72 -5.92 -4.45
CA SER A 15 -5.35 -6.44 -4.38
C SER A 15 -4.33 -5.54 -5.08
N LEU A 16 -4.73 -4.84 -6.16
CA LEU A 16 -3.87 -3.86 -6.83
C LEU A 16 -3.45 -2.71 -5.90
N PHE A 17 -4.31 -2.26 -4.98
CA PHE A 17 -3.96 -1.23 -4.01
C PHE A 17 -2.94 -1.75 -3.00
N VAL A 18 -3.12 -2.98 -2.53
CA VAL A 18 -2.17 -3.63 -1.61
C VAL A 18 -0.80 -3.78 -2.29
N SER A 19 -0.77 -4.33 -3.50
CA SER A 19 0.45 -4.49 -4.28
C SER A 19 1.13 -3.15 -4.56
N ALA A 20 0.37 -2.12 -4.94
CA ALA A 20 0.90 -0.79 -5.15
C ALA A 20 1.53 -0.22 -3.88
N GLY A 21 0.86 -0.35 -2.73
CA GLY A 21 1.39 0.12 -1.45
C GLY A 21 2.68 -0.57 -1.03
N VAL A 22 2.76 -1.89 -1.22
CA VAL A 22 3.99 -2.68 -0.96
C VAL A 22 5.12 -2.24 -1.91
N LEU A 23 4.82 -2.04 -3.19
CA LEU A 23 5.81 -1.57 -4.17
C LEU A 23 6.32 -0.17 -3.83
N VAL A 24 5.45 0.75 -3.39
CA VAL A 24 5.85 2.09 -2.95
C VAL A 24 6.82 2.01 -1.78
N ALA A 25 6.56 1.15 -0.78
CA ALA A 25 7.46 0.98 0.36
C ALA A 25 8.82 0.39 -0.08
N TYR A 26 8.80 -0.68 -0.88
CA TYR A 26 10.02 -1.34 -1.36
C TYR A 26 10.88 -0.42 -2.24
N LEU A 27 10.27 0.20 -3.25
CA LEU A 27 10.98 1.12 -4.15
C LEU A 27 11.39 2.39 -3.42
N GLY A 28 10.56 2.89 -2.49
CA GLY A 28 10.89 4.05 -1.67
C GLY A 28 12.15 3.83 -0.82
N TYR A 29 12.31 2.65 -0.22
CA TYR A 29 13.54 2.29 0.45
C TYR A 29 14.74 2.28 -0.50
N ARG A 30 14.60 1.68 -1.69
CA ARG A 30 15.69 1.62 -2.69
C ARG A 30 16.10 3.00 -3.19
N VAL A 31 15.13 3.90 -3.41
CA VAL A 31 15.36 5.27 -3.88
C VAL A 31 16.00 6.14 -2.80
N THR A 32 15.64 5.95 -1.54
CA THR A 32 16.16 6.75 -0.42
C THR A 32 17.49 6.24 0.13
N ALA A 33 17.85 4.98 -0.14
CA ALA A 33 19.10 4.38 0.36
C ALA A 33 20.37 5.21 0.09
N PRO A 34 20.60 5.80 -1.10
CA PRO A 34 21.78 6.63 -1.34
C PRO A 34 21.81 7.91 -0.48
N LEU A 35 20.64 8.51 -0.21
CA LEU A 35 20.51 9.71 0.63
C LEU A 35 20.85 9.38 2.09
N LEU A 36 20.41 8.21 2.55
CA LEU A 36 20.67 7.73 3.91
C LEU A 36 22.14 7.34 4.14
N ALA A 37 22.84 6.90 3.09
CA ALA A 37 24.26 6.56 3.13
C ALA A 37 25.18 7.79 3.01
N HIS A 38 24.62 8.99 2.80
CA HIS A 38 25.41 10.18 2.59
C HIS A 38 25.95 10.76 3.91
N SER A 39 27.16 11.33 3.89
CA SER A 39 27.79 11.96 5.07
C SER A 39 27.24 13.34 5.41
N GLN A 40 26.54 13.98 4.46
CA GLN A 40 25.96 15.30 4.67
C GLN A 40 24.61 15.20 5.39
N ALA A 41 24.51 15.81 6.57
CA ALA A 41 23.31 15.76 7.40
C ALA A 41 22.03 16.19 6.67
N GLY A 42 22.10 17.20 5.80
CA GLY A 42 20.93 17.65 5.02
C GLY A 42 20.38 16.58 4.08
N ALA A 43 21.26 15.84 3.38
CA ALA A 43 20.87 14.75 2.51
C ALA A 43 20.25 13.59 3.31
N THR A 44 20.87 13.23 4.44
CA THR A 44 20.35 12.18 5.33
C THR A 44 18.98 12.54 5.88
N LEU A 45 18.78 13.77 6.39
CA LEU A 45 17.50 14.24 6.92
C LEU A 45 16.40 14.22 5.85
N PHE A 46 16.72 14.70 4.64
CA PHE A 46 15.79 14.62 3.52
C PHE A 46 15.46 13.17 3.16
N GLY A 47 16.45 12.27 3.15
CA GLY A 47 16.25 10.85 2.92
C GLY A 47 15.32 10.20 3.95
N VAL A 48 15.48 10.51 5.23
CA VAL A 48 14.60 10.03 6.31
C VAL A 48 13.18 10.55 6.12
N PHE A 49 13.03 11.85 5.87
CA PHE A 49 11.71 12.46 5.63
C PHE A 49 11.01 11.81 4.42
N LEU A 50 11.71 11.71 3.29
CA LEU A 50 11.17 11.15 2.06
C LEU A 50 10.79 9.68 2.26
N LEU A 51 11.62 8.89 2.93
CA LEU A 51 11.30 7.49 3.24
C LEU A 51 10.05 7.39 4.12
N GLY A 52 9.96 8.21 5.17
CA GLY A 52 8.78 8.26 6.04
C GLY A 52 7.50 8.59 5.25
N ALA A 53 7.55 9.61 4.39
CA ALA A 53 6.42 9.99 3.54
C ALA A 53 5.98 8.86 2.59
N LEU A 54 6.93 8.15 1.99
CA LEU A 54 6.65 7.03 1.09
C LEU A 54 6.09 5.82 1.84
N VAL A 55 6.61 5.50 3.02
CA VAL A 55 6.07 4.42 3.88
C VAL A 55 4.64 4.74 4.31
N VAL A 56 4.36 5.97 4.73
CA VAL A 56 2.99 6.40 5.09
C VAL A 56 2.05 6.31 3.89
N SER A 57 2.48 6.79 2.72
CA SER A 57 1.69 6.74 1.50
C SER A 57 1.41 5.31 1.03
N GLY A 58 2.43 4.45 1.06
CA GLY A 58 2.29 3.03 0.72
C GLY A 58 1.41 2.29 1.73
N GLY A 59 1.57 2.55 3.02
CA GLY A 59 0.72 2.00 4.08
C GLY A 59 -0.74 2.38 3.91
N TYR A 60 -1.02 3.64 3.56
CA TYR A 60 -2.38 4.10 3.25
C TYR A 60 -3.01 3.30 2.09
N LEU A 61 -2.26 3.06 1.01
CA LEU A 61 -2.75 2.25 -0.11
C LEU A 61 -3.05 0.80 0.32
N VAL A 62 -2.19 0.20 1.15
CA VAL A 62 -2.43 -1.14 1.70
C VAL A 62 -3.72 -1.17 2.51
N VAL A 63 -3.89 -0.23 3.45
CA VAL A 63 -5.09 -0.14 4.28
C VAL A 63 -6.34 0.08 3.43
N LEU A 64 -6.26 0.91 2.38
CA LEU A 64 -7.37 1.12 1.45
C LEU A 64 -7.75 -0.17 0.69
N GLY A 65 -6.76 -0.93 0.24
CA GLY A 65 -6.99 -2.24 -0.40
C GLY A 65 -7.65 -3.24 0.55
N ILE A 66 -7.18 -3.31 1.80
CA ILE A 66 -7.76 -4.15 2.84
C ILE A 66 -9.20 -3.71 3.14
N ALA A 67 -9.46 -2.43 3.35
CA ALA A 67 -10.79 -1.91 3.63
C ALA A 67 -11.80 -2.25 2.52
N ARG A 68 -11.36 -2.18 1.25
CA ARG A 68 -12.19 -2.58 0.10
C ARG A 68 -12.49 -4.07 0.09
N THR A 69 -11.50 -4.90 0.40
CA THR A 69 -11.64 -6.36 0.55
C THR A 69 -12.65 -6.69 1.65
N VAL A 70 -12.51 -6.09 2.83
CA VAL A 70 -13.42 -6.28 3.96
C VAL A 70 -14.84 -5.85 3.60
N ARG A 71 -15.00 -4.70 2.95
CA ARG A 71 -16.31 -4.24 2.49
C ARG A 71 -16.96 -5.24 1.53
N THR A 72 -16.22 -5.76 0.55
CA THR A 72 -16.74 -6.79 -0.37
C THR A 72 -17.15 -8.07 0.38
N ALA A 73 -16.37 -8.50 1.37
CA ALA A 73 -16.72 -9.66 2.19
C ALA A 73 -18.01 -9.44 2.99
N VAL A 74 -18.12 -8.30 3.66
CA VAL A 74 -19.30 -7.94 4.48
C VAL A 74 -20.54 -7.76 3.61
N ASP A 75 -20.41 -7.13 2.44
CA ASP A 75 -21.51 -6.94 1.48
C ASP A 75 -21.99 -8.28 0.88
N ALA A 76 -21.11 -9.27 0.75
CA ALA A 76 -21.48 -10.64 0.36
C ALA A 76 -22.15 -11.37 1.52
N GLU A 77 -21.68 -11.14 2.75
CA GLU A 77 -22.22 -11.74 3.97
C GLU A 77 -23.66 -11.33 4.24
N MET A 78 -23.97 -10.03 4.11
CA MET A 78 -25.32 -9.50 4.33
C MET A 78 -26.36 -9.91 3.27
N ARG A 79 -25.94 -10.55 2.16
CA ARG A 79 -26.85 -11.03 1.10
C ARG A 79 -27.24 -12.50 1.25
N GLY A 80 -26.46 -13.29 1.99
CA GLY A 80 -26.76 -14.71 2.27
C GLY A 80 -27.64 -14.86 3.50
#